data_AF-A0A497UIV7-F1
#
_entry.id   AF-A0A497UIV7-F1
#
_cell.length_a   1.000
_cell.length_b   1.000
_cell.length_c   1.000
_cell.angle_alpha   90.00
_cell.angle_beta   90.00
_cell.angle_gamma   90.00
#
_symmetry.space_group_name_H-M   'P 1'
#
loop_
_entity.id
_entity.type
_entity.pdbx_description
1 polymer ?
#
loop_
_entity_poly.entity_id
_entity_poly.type
_entity_poly.pdbx_seq_one_letter_code
_entity_poly.pdbx_strand_id
1 'polypeptide(L)'
;MKQYLLYVLGLFVLYSCSTDDEKYVEKLSYASISKQRNTLAKMSSITGEWKFYFTSMGNPINENSFLKINSDNLYLKTDKYDFSSSDFQSIDDGAIIVKNNNEEFKIFIAEPTLHTPYYLVYITRGNSLPDTFFAEKK
;
A
#
# COMPACT_ATOMS: atom_id res chain seq x y z
N MET A 1 -55.48 13.04 -7.78
CA MET A 1 -55.42 11.71 -7.13
C MET A 1 -55.51 10.63 -8.21
N LYS A 2 -54.71 9.57 -8.04
CA LYS A 2 -54.42 8.48 -8.99
C LYS A 2 -55.65 7.71 -9.46
N GLN A 3 -55.60 7.18 -10.69
CA GLN A 3 -56.09 5.84 -11.08
C GLN A 3 -55.59 5.51 -12.50
N TYR A 4 -54.51 4.73 -12.63
CA TYR A 4 -54.47 3.30 -13.01
C TYR A 4 -55.06 2.99 -14.39
N LEU A 5 -54.18 2.82 -15.38
CA LEU A 5 -54.47 2.05 -16.59
C LEU A 5 -53.50 0.86 -16.65
N LEU A 6 -54.01 -0.33 -16.36
CA LEU A 6 -53.37 -1.59 -16.69
C LEU A 6 -53.66 -1.89 -18.16
N TYR A 7 -52.64 -2.19 -18.95
CA TYR A 7 -52.80 -3.06 -20.12
C TYR A 7 -51.60 -4.00 -20.22
N VAL A 8 -51.92 -5.28 -20.11
CA VAL A 8 -51.06 -6.44 -20.35
C VAL A 8 -51.08 -6.76 -21.84
N LEU A 9 -49.91 -6.89 -22.47
CA LEU A 9 -49.67 -7.51 -23.78
C LEU A 9 -48.14 -7.51 -23.95
N GLY A 10 -47.43 -8.56 -24.29
CA GLY A 10 -47.72 -9.94 -24.68
C GLY A 10 -46.34 -10.54 -24.97
N LEU A 11 -46.14 -11.80 -24.61
CA LEU A 11 -44.91 -12.56 -24.81
C LEU A 11 -44.59 -12.66 -26.33
N PHE A 12 -43.38 -12.32 -26.73
CA PHE A 12 -42.70 -12.99 -27.86
C PHE A 12 -41.23 -13.17 -27.50
N VAL A 13 -40.92 -14.33 -26.92
CA VAL A 13 -39.56 -14.86 -26.85
C VAL A 13 -39.26 -15.45 -28.22
N LEU A 14 -38.53 -14.70 -29.05
CA LEU A 14 -37.84 -15.28 -30.20
C LEU A 14 -36.41 -15.59 -29.78
N TYR A 15 -36.22 -16.86 -29.48
CA TYR A 15 -34.92 -17.50 -29.38
C TYR A 15 -34.23 -17.38 -30.75
N SER A 16 -33.23 -16.52 -30.85
CA SER A 16 -32.30 -16.51 -31.97
C SER A 16 -30.92 -16.86 -31.41
N CYS A 17 -30.53 -18.10 -31.65
CA CYS A 17 -29.18 -18.58 -31.41
C CYS A 17 -28.24 -17.82 -32.37
N SER A 18 -27.46 -16.89 -31.83
CA SER A 18 -26.20 -16.47 -32.45
C SER A 18 -25.13 -16.68 -31.40
N THR A 19 -24.39 -17.76 -31.57
CA THR A 19 -23.12 -17.98 -30.88
C THR A 19 -22.14 -16.87 -31.24
N ASP A 20 -21.26 -16.65 -30.26
CA ASP A 20 -19.98 -15.98 -30.31
C ASP A 20 -19.92 -14.48 -29.94
N ASP A 21 -19.07 -14.23 -28.94
CA ASP A 21 -18.35 -12.99 -28.62
C ASP A 21 -18.86 -11.97 -27.59
N GLU A 22 -19.40 -12.40 -26.44
CA GLU A 22 -19.43 -11.51 -25.26
C GLU A 22 -19.14 -12.26 -23.94
N LYS A 23 -17.90 -12.75 -23.78
CA LYS A 23 -17.42 -13.22 -22.47
C LYS A 23 -15.95 -12.91 -22.18
N TYR A 24 -15.46 -11.71 -22.52
CA TYR A 24 -14.08 -11.32 -22.19
C TYR A 24 -13.86 -9.86 -21.76
N VAL A 25 -14.86 -9.18 -21.14
CA VAL A 25 -14.61 -7.82 -20.62
C VAL A 25 -14.76 -7.67 -19.10
N GLU A 26 -15.38 -8.61 -18.39
CA GLU A 26 -15.65 -8.40 -16.95
C GLU A 26 -14.59 -8.89 -15.96
N LYS A 27 -13.56 -9.66 -16.38
CA LYS A 27 -12.54 -10.17 -15.44
C LYS A 27 -11.28 -9.32 -15.29
N LEU A 28 -11.05 -8.34 -16.18
CA LEU A 28 -9.86 -7.49 -16.14
C LEU A 28 -10.03 -6.23 -15.27
N SER A 29 -11.26 -5.74 -15.08
CA SER A 29 -11.50 -4.55 -14.23
C SER A 29 -11.49 -4.90 -12.74
N TYR A 30 -12.13 -5.99 -12.31
CA TYR A 30 -12.21 -6.34 -10.89
C TYR A 30 -10.87 -6.72 -10.27
N ALA A 31 -10.00 -7.45 -10.99
CA ALA A 31 -8.65 -7.77 -10.52
C ALA A 31 -7.76 -6.52 -10.43
N SER A 32 -7.89 -5.59 -11.38
CA SER A 32 -7.14 -4.34 -11.38
C SER A 32 -7.63 -3.38 -10.28
N ILE A 33 -8.94 -3.28 -10.09
CA ILE A 33 -9.56 -2.45 -9.04
C ILE A 33 -9.29 -3.03 -7.66
N SER A 34 -9.35 -4.35 -7.47
CA SER A 34 -9.03 -4.98 -6.17
C SER A 34 -7.55 -4.86 -5.84
N LYS A 35 -6.67 -5.02 -6.83
CA LYS A 35 -5.23 -4.76 -6.69
C LYS A 35 -4.98 -3.30 -6.32
N GLN A 36 -5.56 -2.35 -7.04
CA GLN A 36 -5.44 -0.91 -6.74
C GLN A 36 -5.99 -0.54 -5.36
N ARG A 37 -7.16 -1.06 -4.96
CA ARG A 37 -7.70 -0.84 -3.61
C ARG A 37 -6.79 -1.42 -2.53
N ASN A 38 -6.21 -2.60 -2.76
CA ASN A 38 -5.24 -3.19 -1.84
C ASN A 38 -3.95 -2.36 -1.77
N THR A 39 -3.45 -1.84 -2.90
CA THR A 39 -2.27 -0.96 -2.92
C THR A 39 -2.55 0.36 -2.18
N LEU A 40 -3.72 0.97 -2.39
CA LEU A 40 -4.12 2.21 -1.70
C LEU A 40 -4.38 2.00 -0.21
N ALA A 41 -5.04 0.89 0.17
CA ALA A 41 -5.27 0.54 1.57
C ALA A 41 -3.94 0.27 2.31
N LYS A 42 -3.01 -0.47 1.68
CA LYS A 42 -1.66 -0.69 2.20
C LYS A 42 -0.86 0.62 2.28
N MET A 43 -0.95 1.48 1.27
CA MET A 43 -0.27 2.77 1.30
C MET A 43 -0.80 3.64 2.45
N SER A 44 -2.12 3.64 2.69
CA SER A 44 -2.71 4.34 3.84
C SER A 44 -2.28 3.78 5.21
N SER A 45 -2.04 2.47 5.30
CA SER A 45 -1.53 1.85 6.53
C SER A 45 -0.06 2.18 6.77
N ILE A 46 0.70 2.48 5.71
CA ILE A 46 2.14 2.81 5.75
C ILE A 46 2.42 4.31 5.90
N THR A 47 1.58 5.19 5.33
CA THR A 47 1.71 6.65 5.50
C THR A 47 1.50 7.07 6.93
N GLY A 48 2.29 8.05 7.40
CA GLY A 48 2.23 8.56 8.77
C GLY A 48 3.61 8.85 9.36
N GLU A 49 3.62 9.17 10.65
CA GLU A 49 4.84 9.31 11.44
C GLU A 49 5.09 8.02 12.23
N TRP A 50 6.34 7.57 12.21
CA TRP A 50 6.77 6.36 12.87
C TRP A 50 7.78 6.70 13.95
N LYS A 51 7.48 6.27 15.17
CA LYS A 51 8.36 6.40 16.32
C LYS A 51 9.16 5.12 16.49
N PHE A 52 10.42 5.31 16.84
CA PHE A 52 11.37 4.24 17.08
C PHE A 52 11.36 3.79 18.55
N TYR A 53 11.41 2.47 18.80
CA TYR A 53 11.51 1.88 20.14
C TYR A 53 12.86 1.22 20.41
N PHE A 54 13.34 0.38 19.49
CA PHE A 54 14.54 -0.45 19.68
C PHE A 54 15.12 -0.93 18.34
N THR A 55 16.44 -1.10 18.25
CA THR A 55 17.11 -1.67 17.06
C THR A 55 17.82 -2.96 17.47
N SER A 56 18.09 -3.83 16.50
CA SER A 56 19.18 -4.79 16.62
C SER A 56 20.56 -4.19 16.26
N MET A 57 20.65 -2.98 15.69
CA MET A 57 21.85 -2.49 14.99
C MET A 57 22.13 -0.96 15.02
N GLY A 58 21.54 -0.17 15.93
CA GLY A 58 21.70 1.29 16.00
C GLY A 58 21.11 2.00 17.25
N ASN A 59 21.49 3.24 17.50
CA ASN A 59 21.01 4.00 18.67
C ASN A 59 19.72 4.79 18.38
N PRO A 60 18.80 4.93 19.35
CA PRO A 60 17.67 5.85 19.22
C PRO A 60 18.19 7.27 18.98
N ILE A 61 17.70 7.93 17.93
CA ILE A 61 17.82 9.37 17.81
C ILE A 61 16.76 10.00 18.69
N ASN A 62 17.15 11.03 19.44
CA ASN A 62 16.27 11.77 20.34
C ASN A 62 15.33 12.71 19.56
N GLU A 63 14.60 12.13 18.62
CA GLU A 63 13.66 12.82 17.75
C GLU A 63 12.28 12.17 17.82
N ASN A 64 11.27 12.98 17.53
CA ASN A 64 9.88 12.58 17.65
C ASN A 64 9.52 11.44 16.68
N SER A 65 10.11 11.38 15.50
CA SER A 65 9.84 10.35 14.47
C SER A 65 11.11 10.04 13.69
N PHE A 66 11.43 8.76 13.52
CA PHE A 66 12.59 8.32 12.73
C PHE A 66 12.22 8.11 11.26
N LEU A 67 10.95 7.82 10.97
CA LEU A 67 10.44 7.64 9.63
C LEU A 67 9.14 8.42 9.51
N LYS A 68 9.02 9.27 8.50
CA LYS A 68 7.80 10.01 8.20
C LYS A 68 7.50 9.90 6.72
N ILE A 69 6.31 9.42 6.40
CA ILE A 69 5.88 9.15 5.02
C ILE A 69 4.60 9.94 4.79
N ASN A 70 4.67 10.96 3.95
CA ASN A 70 3.49 11.68 3.47
C ASN A 70 3.37 11.49 1.94
N SER A 71 2.47 12.22 1.27
CA SER A 71 2.24 12.04 -0.17
C SER A 71 3.43 12.50 -1.04
N ASP A 72 4.24 13.44 -0.54
CA ASP A 72 5.16 14.22 -1.37
C ASP A 72 6.62 14.04 -0.95
N ASN A 73 6.86 13.54 0.27
CA ASN A 73 8.17 13.41 0.86
C ASN A 73 8.21 12.25 1.86
N LEU A 74 9.32 11.52 1.82
CA LEU A 74 9.71 10.53 2.80
C LEU A 74 10.93 11.04 3.55
N TYR A 75 10.84 11.08 4.86
CA TYR A 75 11.95 11.42 5.75
C TYR A 75 12.39 10.17 6.52
N LEU A 76 13.69 9.90 6.52
CA LEU A 76 14.31 8.83 7.29
C LEU A 76 15.51 9.37 8.05
N LYS A 77 15.46 9.25 9.38
CA LYS A 77 16.55 9.62 10.27
C LYS A 77 16.81 8.56 11.34
N THR A 78 17.98 7.93 11.25
CA THR A 78 18.60 7.02 12.21
C THR A 78 20.07 7.39 12.35
N ASP A 79 20.81 6.71 13.21
CA ASP A 79 22.26 6.89 13.32
C ASP A 79 23.03 6.50 12.05
N LYS A 80 22.40 5.72 11.16
CA LYS A 80 22.95 5.29 9.86
C LYS A 80 22.41 6.06 8.66
N TYR A 81 21.21 6.61 8.78
CA TYR A 81 20.48 7.24 7.67
C TYR A 81 20.06 8.64 8.08
N ASP A 82 20.33 9.66 7.28
CA ASP A 82 19.78 11.00 7.51
C ASP A 82 19.46 11.62 6.15
N PHE A 83 18.20 11.46 5.72
CA PHE A 83 17.76 12.02 4.45
C PHE A 83 16.26 12.26 4.37
N SER A 84 15.89 13.12 3.40
CA SER A 84 14.54 13.24 2.89
C SER A 84 14.53 13.02 1.38
N SER A 85 13.52 12.37 0.83
CA SER A 85 13.34 12.19 -0.61
C SER A 85 11.89 12.33 -1.04
N SER A 86 11.68 13.08 -2.13
CA SER A 86 10.42 13.14 -2.87
C SER A 86 10.33 12.08 -3.97
N ASP A 87 11.41 11.35 -4.26
CA ASP A 87 11.43 10.25 -5.24
C ASP A 87 11.26 8.92 -4.51
N PHE A 88 10.01 8.57 -4.22
CA PHE A 88 9.66 7.28 -3.65
C PHE A 88 8.35 6.74 -4.22
N GLN A 89 8.23 5.42 -4.22
CA GLN A 89 7.05 4.72 -4.70
C GLN A 89 6.72 3.52 -3.81
N SER A 90 5.45 3.31 -3.52
CA SER A 90 4.97 2.07 -2.90
C SER A 90 4.76 1.01 -3.97
N ILE A 91 5.16 -0.23 -3.67
CA ILE A 91 4.96 -1.41 -4.53
C ILE A 91 3.96 -2.39 -3.91
N ASP A 92 3.43 -3.32 -4.71
CA ASP A 92 2.26 -4.18 -4.41
C ASP A 92 2.28 -4.94 -3.08
N ASP A 93 3.47 -5.16 -2.50
CA ASP A 93 3.66 -5.85 -1.23
C ASP A 93 3.73 -4.93 -0.01
N GLY A 94 3.53 -3.61 -0.17
CA GLY A 94 3.65 -2.64 0.93
C GLY A 94 5.10 -2.28 1.24
N ALA A 95 6.04 -2.64 0.37
CA ALA A 95 7.38 -2.06 0.38
C ALA A 95 7.36 -0.68 -0.30
N ILE A 96 8.29 0.17 0.11
CA ILE A 96 8.55 1.48 -0.47
C ILE A 96 9.95 1.45 -1.05
N ILE A 97 10.08 1.81 -2.31
CA ILE A 97 11.36 2.08 -2.95
C ILE A 97 11.59 3.58 -2.86
N VAL A 98 12.73 3.99 -2.31
CA VAL A 98 13.12 5.39 -2.16
C VAL A 98 14.43 5.59 -2.88
N LYS A 99 14.49 6.56 -3.79
CA LYS A 99 15.75 6.98 -4.41
C LYS A 99 16.24 8.22 -3.69
N ASN A 100 17.49 8.20 -3.29
CA ASN A 100 18.14 9.36 -2.71
C ASN A 100 19.53 9.51 -3.32
N ASN A 101 19.74 10.59 -4.05
CA ASN A 101 20.92 10.80 -4.88
C ASN A 101 21.15 9.64 -5.87
N ASN A 102 22.17 8.81 -5.65
CA ASN A 102 22.54 7.67 -6.48
C ASN A 102 22.24 6.32 -5.80
N GLU A 103 21.46 6.34 -4.71
CA GLU A 103 21.19 5.16 -3.89
C GLU A 103 19.71 4.84 -3.89
N GLU A 104 19.42 3.54 -3.92
CA GLU A 104 18.08 3.01 -3.77
C GLU A 104 17.97 2.33 -2.40
N PHE A 105 16.95 2.75 -1.67
CA PHE A 105 16.54 2.16 -0.40
C PHE A 105 15.22 1.42 -0.59
N LYS A 106 15.10 0.27 0.08
CA LYS A 106 13.84 -0.46 0.18
C LYS A 106 13.41 -0.46 1.64
N ILE A 107 12.24 0.09 1.91
CA ILE A 107 11.64 0.16 3.23
C ILE A 107 10.43 -0.76 3.24
N PHE A 108 10.40 -1.75 4.12
CA PHE A 108 9.26 -2.64 4.30
C PHE A 108 8.75 -2.52 5.73
N ILE A 109 7.44 -2.34 5.90
CA ILE A 109 6.81 -2.25 7.21
C ILE A 109 5.93 -3.48 7.41
N ALA A 110 6.31 -4.35 8.33
CA ALA A 110 5.51 -5.49 8.74
C ALA A 110 4.56 -5.09 9.86
N GLU A 111 3.28 -5.43 9.70
CA GLU A 111 2.24 -5.21 10.69
C GLU A 111 2.44 -6.12 11.93
N PRO A 112 2.00 -5.67 13.11
CA PRO A 112 2.03 -6.48 14.33
C PRO A 112 1.25 -7.79 14.15
N THR A 113 1.71 -8.83 14.82
CA THR A 113 1.01 -10.12 14.91
C THR A 113 0.75 -10.48 16.36
N LEU A 114 0.01 -11.56 16.61
CA LEU A 114 -0.23 -12.08 17.96
C LEU A 114 1.07 -12.35 18.74
N HIS A 115 2.14 -12.72 18.04
CA HIS A 115 3.44 -13.05 18.64
C HIS A 115 4.46 -11.91 18.58
N THR A 116 4.20 -10.90 17.75
CA THR A 116 5.06 -9.72 17.58
C THR A 116 4.18 -8.47 17.71
N PRO A 117 3.94 -7.96 18.93
CA PRO A 117 2.97 -6.88 19.16
C PRO A 117 3.52 -5.48 18.81
N TYR A 118 4.49 -5.39 17.89
CA TYR A 118 5.12 -4.16 17.44
C TYR A 118 5.27 -4.19 15.92
N TYR A 119 5.33 -3.01 15.29
CA TYR A 119 5.69 -2.94 13.87
C TYR A 119 7.18 -3.22 13.70
N LEU A 120 7.53 -3.91 12.63
CA LEU A 120 8.91 -4.07 12.20
C LEU A 120 9.14 -3.28 10.92
N VAL A 121 10.09 -2.36 10.97
CA VAL A 121 10.54 -1.62 9.78
C VAL A 121 11.88 -2.20 9.35
N TYR A 122 11.94 -2.66 8.11
CA TYR A 122 13.14 -3.18 7.47
C TYR A 122 13.62 -2.16 6.46
N ILE A 123 14.91 -1.82 6.51
CA ILE A 123 15.53 -0.86 5.60
C ILE A 123 16.74 -1.53 4.94
N THR A 124 16.70 -1.63 3.62
CA THR A 124 17.78 -2.18 2.80
C THR A 124 18.37 -1.09 1.92
N ARG A 125 19.71 -1.00 1.86
CA ARG A 125 20.44 -0.11 0.95
C ARG A 125 21.05 -0.95 -0.17
N GLY A 126 20.52 -0.83 -1.39
CA GLY A 126 20.95 -1.67 -2.51
C GLY A 126 20.77 -3.17 -2.25
N ASN A 127 21.87 -3.94 -2.27
CA ASN A 127 21.88 -5.39 -2.04
C ASN A 127 22.36 -5.79 -0.63
N SER A 128 22.37 -4.85 0.33
CA SER A 128 22.78 -5.15 1.71
C SER A 128 21.77 -6.03 2.45
N LEU A 129 22.18 -6.60 3.58
CA LEU A 129 21.22 -7.13 4.56
C LEU A 129 20.32 -6.00 5.09
N PRO A 130 19.06 -6.29 5.44
CA PRO A 130 18.16 -5.29 5.99
C PRO A 130 18.54 -4.91 7.42
N ASP A 131 18.58 -3.62 7.69
CA ASP A 131 18.51 -3.11 9.06
C ASP A 131 17.07 -3.25 9.57
N THR A 132 16.90 -3.71 10.81
CA THR A 132 15.57 -3.96 11.41
C THR A 132 15.34 -3.04 12.60
N PHE A 133 14.17 -2.40 12.61
CA PHE A 133 13.75 -1.43 13.61
C PHE A 133 12.39 -1.82 14.18
N PHE A 134 12.28 -1.83 15.51
CA PHE A 134 10.99 -1.93 16.19
C PHE A 134 10.36 -0.53 16.25
N ALA A 135 9.13 -0.44 15.76
CA ALA A 135 8.45 0.83 15.57
C ALA A 135 6.99 0.81 16.04
N GLU A 136 6.46 2.00 16.22
CA GLU A 136 5.03 2.27 16.36
C GLU A 136 4.62 3.42 15.47
N LYS A 137 3.41 3.30 14.95
CA LYS A 137 2.75 4.36 14.20
C LYS A 137 2.14 5.37 15.18
N LYS A 138 2.43 6.65 14.99
CA LYS A 138 1.81 7.74 15.76
C LYS A 138 0.41 8.08 15.27
#